data_AF-A0A6A3PSS1-F1
#
_entry.id   AF-A0A6A3PSS1-F1
#
_cell.length_a   1.000
_cell.length_b   1.000
_cell.length_c   1.000
_cell.angle_alpha   90.00
_cell.angle_beta   90.00
_cell.angle_gamma   90.00
#
_symmetry.space_group_name_H-M   'P 1'
#
loop_
_entity.id
_entity.type
_entity.pdbx_description
1 polymer ?
#
loop_
_entity_poly.entity_id
_entity_poly.type
_entity_poly.pdbx_seq_one_letter_code
_entity_poly.pdbx_strand_id
1 'polypeptide(L)'
;MRENRLYANINKCIFGAEEIPFLGCFLGKDGVRADPEKVCVIAQWPVPDSQKDLRKWLGLANYLHKYSANYAEMARPLTNLLKKDAVWS
;
A
#
# COMPACT_ATOMS: atom_id res chain seq x y z
N MET A 1 -14.67 19.06 -19.81
CA MET A 1 -14.94 17.74 -20.45
C MET A 1 -15.48 17.92 -21.87
N ARG A 2 -16.67 18.49 -22.07
CA ARG A 2 -17.30 18.61 -23.41
C ARG A 2 -16.55 19.52 -24.38
N GLU A 3 -16.06 20.68 -23.93
CA GLU A 3 -15.26 21.60 -24.76
C GLU A 3 -13.97 20.96 -25.27
N ASN A 4 -13.31 20.14 -24.44
CA ASN A 4 -12.12 19.40 -24.79
C ASN A 4 -12.40 18.03 -25.43
N ARG A 5 -13.68 17.73 -25.76
CA ARG A 5 -14.12 16.44 -26.33
C ARG A 5 -13.67 15.21 -25.51
N LEU A 6 -13.60 15.37 -24.19
CA LEU A 6 -13.34 14.29 -23.23
C LEU A 6 -14.67 13.70 -22.75
N TYR A 7 -14.75 12.37 -22.76
CA TYR A 7 -15.92 11.61 -22.33
C TYR A 7 -15.55 10.65 -21.21
N ALA A 8 -16.40 10.57 -20.18
CA ALA A 8 -16.22 9.61 -19.11
C ALA A 8 -16.63 8.21 -19.55
N ASN A 9 -15.87 7.20 -19.14
CA ASN A 9 -16.27 5.81 -19.31
C ASN A 9 -17.30 5.47 -18.22
N ILE A 10 -18.57 5.36 -18.61
CA ILE A 10 -19.68 5.13 -17.67
C ILE A 10 -19.50 3.86 -16.84
N ASN A 11 -18.88 2.81 -17.40
CA ASN A 11 -18.61 1.55 -16.70
C ASN A 11 -17.57 1.69 -15.57
N LYS A 12 -16.82 2.80 -15.54
CA LYS A 12 -15.83 3.11 -14.50
C LYS A 12 -16.29 4.23 -13.56
N CYS A 13 -17.47 4.80 -13.80
CA CYS A 13 -18.00 5.86 -12.96
C CYS A 13 -18.77 5.28 -11.77
N ILE A 14 -18.54 5.86 -10.59
CA ILE A 14 -19.24 5.52 -9.36
C ILE A 14 -19.83 6.82 -8.82
N PHE A 15 -21.13 6.82 -8.53
CA PHE A 15 -21.86 8.02 -8.08
C PHE A 15 -22.62 7.71 -6.78
N GLY A 16 -22.63 8.66 -5.84
CA GLY A 16 -23.44 8.57 -4.62
C GLY A 16 -23.08 7.43 -3.67
N ALA A 17 -21.91 6.81 -3.82
CA ALA A 17 -21.45 5.77 -2.90
C ALA A 17 -20.88 6.37 -1.62
N GLU A 18 -21.04 5.67 -0.49
CA GLU A 18 -20.45 6.06 0.80
C GLU A 18 -18.91 6.05 0.75
N GLU A 19 -18.36 5.22 -0.15
CA GLU A 19 -16.94 5.04 -0.35
C GLU A 19 -16.64 4.67 -1.80
N ILE A 20 -15.51 5.17 -2.33
CA ILE A 20 -15.06 4.91 -3.69
C ILE A 20 -13.57 4.52 -3.76
N PRO A 21 -13.19 3.60 -4.67
CA PRO A 21 -11.79 3.37 -4.98
C PRO A 21 -11.17 4.58 -5.69
N PHE A 22 -10.02 5.03 -5.21
CA PHE A 22 -9.30 6.18 -5.74
C PHE A 22 -7.79 5.97 -5.59
N LEU A 23 -7.03 6.03 -6.69
CA LEU A 23 -5.55 5.92 -6.69
C LEU A 23 -4.97 4.74 -5.87
N GLY A 24 -5.67 3.60 -5.84
CA GLY A 24 -5.24 2.40 -5.11
C GLY A 24 -5.45 2.47 -3.60
N CYS A 25 -6.33 3.35 -3.15
CA CYS A 25 -6.89 3.43 -1.80
C CYS A 25 -8.40 3.66 -1.88
N PHE A 26 -9.09 3.73 -0.74
CA PHE A 26 -10.51 4.03 -0.68
C PHE A 26 -10.73 5.39 -0.02
N LEU A 27 -11.62 6.20 -0.62
CA LEU A 27 -12.01 7.50 -0.13
C LEU A 27 -13.48 7.44 0.29
N GLY A 28 -13.77 7.76 1.55
CA GLY A 28 -15.11 7.83 2.09
C GLY A 28 -15.29 9.03 3.01
N LYS A 29 -16.40 9.02 3.77
CA LYS A 29 -16.76 10.11 4.70
C LYS A 29 -15.68 10.41 5.76
N ASP A 30 -14.98 9.38 6.22
CA ASP A 30 -13.97 9.47 7.29
C ASP A 30 -12.56 9.75 6.74
N GLY A 31 -12.45 10.01 5.44
CA GLY A 31 -11.19 10.30 4.74
C GLY A 31 -10.68 9.12 3.92
N VAL A 32 -9.35 9.00 3.84
CA VAL A 32 -8.67 8.02 2.99
C VAL A 32 -8.23 6.83 3.83
N ARG A 33 -8.60 5.61 3.40
CA ARG A 33 -8.14 4.36 4.01
C ARG A 33 -7.39 3.48 3.02
N ALA A 34 -6.54 2.61 3.56
CA ALA A 34 -5.85 1.58 2.78
C ALA A 34 -6.82 0.64 2.07
N ASP A 35 -6.39 0.15 0.92
CA ASP A 35 -7.05 -0.95 0.21
C ASP A 35 -6.93 -2.25 1.04
N PRO A 36 -8.04 -2.89 1.45
CA PRO A 36 -8.02 -4.09 2.28
C PRO A 36 -7.29 -5.24 1.58
N GLU A 37 -7.36 -5.32 0.26
CA GLU A 37 -6.69 -6.35 -0.51
C GLU A 37 -5.16 -6.22 -0.39
N LYS A 38 -4.65 -4.98 -0.48
CA LYS A 38 -3.21 -4.72 -0.29
C LYS A 38 -2.76 -4.99 1.15
N VAL A 39 -3.59 -4.64 2.13
CA VAL A 39 -3.32 -4.96 3.54
C VAL A 39 -3.25 -6.48 3.72
N CYS A 40 -4.20 -7.22 3.13
CA CYS A 40 -4.26 -8.67 3.18
C CYS A 40 -3.01 -9.31 2.57
N VAL A 41 -2.56 -8.84 1.40
CA VAL A 41 -1.34 -9.34 0.73
C VAL A 41 -0.10 -9.18 1.61
N ILE A 42 0.07 -8.04 2.29
CA ILE A 42 1.21 -7.81 3.18
C ILE A 42 1.12 -8.66 4.45
N ALA A 43 -0.08 -8.82 5.00
CA ALA A 43 -0.33 -9.60 6.22
C ALA A 43 -0.17 -11.12 5.99
N GLN A 44 -0.52 -11.61 4.80
CA GLN A 44 -0.41 -13.02 4.43
C GLN A 44 0.92 -13.36 3.74
N TRP A 45 1.80 -12.38 3.55
CA TRP A 45 3.08 -12.63 2.92
C TRP A 45 3.89 -13.62 3.76
N PRO A 46 4.47 -14.67 3.15
CA PRO A 46 5.27 -15.64 3.88
C PRO A 46 6.47 -14.97 4.54
N VAL A 47 6.93 -15.50 5.68
CA VAL A 47 8.13 -14.97 6.33
C VAL A 47 9.28 -14.96 5.30
N PRO A 48 9.92 -13.80 5.05
CA PRO A 48 11.01 -13.76 4.10
C PRO A 48 12.12 -14.71 4.54
N ASP A 49 12.69 -15.47 3.61
CA ASP A 49 13.83 -16.38 3.86
C ASP A 49 15.16 -15.78 3.40
N SER A 50 15.12 -14.59 2.79
CA SER A 50 16.30 -13.90 2.27
C SER A 50 16.17 -12.38 2.34
N GLN A 51 17.32 -11.68 2.35
CA GLN A 51 17.35 -10.23 2.22
C GLN A 51 16.65 -9.72 0.95
N LYS A 52 16.69 -10.51 -0.14
CA LYS A 52 16.02 -10.16 -1.39
C LYS A 52 14.51 -10.16 -1.21
N ASP A 53 13.97 -11.16 -0.52
CA ASP A 53 12.53 -11.26 -0.27
C ASP A 53 12.08 -10.22 0.76
N LEU A 54 12.92 -9.90 1.75
CA LEU A 54 12.66 -8.81 2.68
C LEU A 54 12.59 -7.45 1.97
N ARG A 55 13.47 -7.20 0.97
CA ARG A 55 13.38 -5.98 0.15
C ARG A 55 12.06 -5.88 -0.62
N LYS A 56 11.58 -6.99 -1.19
CA LYS A 56 10.29 -7.02 -1.89
C LYS A 56 9.14 -6.70 -0.93
N TRP A 57 9.14 -7.36 0.24
CA TRP A 57 8.12 -7.14 1.25
C TRP A 57 8.12 -5.70 1.78
N LEU A 58 9.29 -5.17 2.14
CA LEU A 58 9.43 -3.77 2.59
C LEU A 58 9.02 -2.77 1.51
N GLY A 59 9.24 -3.08 0.22
CA GLY A 59 8.75 -2.27 -0.89
C GLY A 59 7.22 -2.15 -0.91
N LEU A 60 6.52 -3.25 -0.65
CA LEU A 60 5.06 -3.27 -0.54
C LEU A 60 4.57 -2.61 0.75
N ALA A 61 5.19 -2.92 1.89
CA ALA A 61 4.87 -2.33 3.18
C ALA A 61 5.04 -0.80 3.17
N ASN A 62 6.07 -0.30 2.47
CA ASN A 62 6.28 1.13 2.26
C ASN A 62 5.12 1.81 1.52
N TYR A 63 4.35 1.11 0.68
CA TYR A 63 3.16 1.72 0.06
C TYR A 63 2.08 2.07 1.09
N LEU A 64 2.00 1.30 2.18
CA LEU A 64 1.00 1.46 3.23
C LEU A 64 1.49 2.27 4.44
N HIS A 65 2.73 2.77 4.44
CA HIS A 65 3.31 3.45 5.62
C HIS A 65 2.45 4.61 6.13
N LYS A 66 1.77 5.34 5.23
CA LYS A 66 0.92 6.49 5.56
C LYS A 66 -0.32 6.12 6.40
N TYR A 67 -0.67 4.83 6.44
CA TYR A 67 -1.79 4.30 7.23
C TYR A 67 -1.32 3.62 8.53
N SER A 68 -0.01 3.63 8.80
CA SER A 68 0.59 2.95 9.93
C SER A 68 1.33 3.94 10.82
N ALA A 69 0.85 4.10 12.06
CA ALA A 69 1.53 4.93 13.05
C ALA A 69 2.90 4.32 13.38
N ASN A 70 3.93 5.17 13.49
CA ASN A 70 5.30 4.75 13.85
C ASN A 70 5.93 3.70 12.91
N TYR A 71 5.52 3.68 11.62
CA TYR A 71 6.04 2.73 10.64
C TYR A 71 7.58 2.71 10.58
N ALA A 72 8.23 3.88 10.64
CA ALA A 72 9.68 3.99 10.59
C ALA A 72 10.38 3.20 11.72
N GLU A 73 9.87 3.29 12.95
CA GLU A 73 10.44 2.57 14.10
C GLU A 73 10.16 1.07 13.99
N MET A 74 8.97 0.67 13.54
CA MET A 74 8.63 -0.75 13.34
C MET A 74 9.44 -1.40 12.21
N ALA A 75 9.70 -0.66 11.12
CA ALA A 75 10.48 -1.13 9.98
C ALA A 75 11.99 -1.04 10.22
N ARG A 76 12.45 -0.31 11.24
CA ARG A 76 13.87 -0.13 11.58
C ARG A 76 14.65 -1.45 11.75
N PRO A 77 14.21 -2.44 12.56
CA PRO A 77 14.92 -3.72 12.67
C PRO A 77 15.01 -4.43 11.31
N LEU A 78 13.96 -4.39 10.51
CA LEU A 78 13.92 -5.03 9.19
C LEU A 78 14.84 -4.34 8.18
N THR A 79 14.88 -3.01 8.17
CA THR A 79 15.80 -2.25 7.31
C THR A 79 17.26 -2.40 7.72
N ASN A 80 17.54 -2.62 9.02
CA ASN A 80 18.87 -2.98 9.49
C ASN A 80 19.36 -4.33 8.93
N LEU A 81 18.46 -5.32 8.76
CA LEU A 81 18.78 -6.61 8.14
C LEU A 81 19.16 -6.51 6.65
N LEU A 82 18.93 -5.36 6.02
CA LEU A 82 19.30 -5.11 4.62
C LEU A 82 20.68 -4.49 4.42
N LYS A 83 21.40 -4.16 5.52
CA LYS A 83 22.75 -3.61 5.47
C LYS A 83 23.77 -4.67 5.06
N LYS A 84 24.90 -4.24 4.47
CA LYS A 84 25.93 -5.14 3.92
C LYS A 84 26.46 -6.17 4.92
N ASP A 85 26.63 -5.77 6.18
CA ASP A 85 27.22 -6.61 7.23
C ASP A 85 26.17 -7.27 8.13
N ALA A 86 24.89 -7.20 7.75
CA ALA A 86 23.82 -7.79 8.55
C ALA A 86 23.78 -9.30 8.36
N VAL A 87 23.88 -10.03 9.48
CA VAL A 87 23.69 -11.48 9.52
C VAL A 87 22.20 -11.77 9.40
N TRP A 88 21.84 -12.62 8.43
CA TRP A 88 20.49 -13.15 8.30
C TRP A 88 20.35 -14.33 9.26
N SER A 89 19.63 -14.12 10.36
CA SER A 89 19.44 -15.11 11.43
C SER A 89 17.97 -15.28 11.75
#